data_AF-I0A100-F1
#
_entry.id   AF-I0A100-F1
#
_cell.length_a   1.000
_cell.length_b   1.000
_cell.length_c   1.000
_cell.angle_alpha   90.00
_cell.angle_beta   90.00
_cell.angle_gamma   90.00
#
_symmetry.space_group_name_H-M   'P 1'
#
loop_
_entity.id
_entity.type
_entity.pdbx_description
1 polymer ?
#
loop_
_entity_poly.entity_id
_entity_poly.type
_entity_poly.pdbx_seq_one_letter_code
_entity_poly.pdbx_strand_id
1 'polypeptide(L)' 'MGRIGTSLITCKIPIEMAQEIDDLVNRGHFESRSDAIRYAIGLLLSSKQRGDEQESAVRR' A
#
# COMPACT_ATOMS: atom_id res chain seq x y z
N MET A 1 -2.74 -20.66 -10.10
CA MET A 1 -1.45 -19.96 -10.34
C MET A 1 -1.79 -18.57 -10.88
N GLY A 2 -1.78 -17.54 -10.04
CA GLY A 2 -2.15 -16.18 -10.46
C GLY A 2 -1.11 -15.61 -11.41
N ARG A 3 -1.52 -14.85 -12.43
CA ARG A 3 -0.58 -14.12 -13.29
C ARG A 3 0.04 -12.99 -12.48
N ILE A 4 1.37 -12.95 -12.41
CA ILE A 4 2.10 -11.77 -11.92
C ILE A 4 2.10 -10.76 -13.08
N GLY A 5 1.55 -9.58 -12.84
CA GLY A 5 1.48 -8.52 -13.85
C GLY A 5 1.40 -7.14 -13.20
N THR A 6 1.95 -6.15 -13.89
CA THR A 6 1.85 -4.74 -13.49
C THR A 6 0.68 -4.10 -14.22
N SER A 7 -0.22 -3.47 -13.48
CA SER A 7 -1.32 -2.67 -14.03
C SER A 7 -1.12 -1.20 -13.70
N LEU A 8 -1.40 -0.31 -14.65
CA LEU A 8 -1.42 1.13 -14.43
C LEU A 8 -2.79 1.54 -13.85
N ILE A 9 -2.78 2.24 -12.73
CA ILE A 9 -3.98 2.74 -12.05
C ILE A 9 -3.81 4.23 -11.84
N THR A 10 -4.85 4.99 -12.14
CA THR A 10 -4.93 6.43 -11.86
C THR A 10 -6.01 6.67 -10.81
N CYS A 11 -5.68 7.40 -9.75
CA CYS A 11 -6.63 7.79 -8.72
C CYS A 11 -6.53 9.29 -8.43
N LYS A 12 -7.58 9.84 -7.83
CA LYS A 12 -7.57 11.19 -7.26
C LYS A 12 -7.36 11.07 -5.76
N ILE A 13 -6.42 11.84 -5.22
CA ILE A 13 -6.13 11.93 -3.80
C ILE A 13 -6.01 13.41 -3.39
N PRO A 14 -6.15 13.74 -2.10
CA PRO A 14 -5.83 15.08 -1.59
C PRO A 14 -4.40 15.49 -1.97
N ILE A 15 -4.20 16.77 -2.25
CA ILE A 15 -2.89 17.28 -2.71
C ILE A 15 -1.83 17.15 -1.61
N GLU A 16 -2.23 17.35 -0.36
CA GLU A 16 -1.38 17.26 0.82
C GLU A 16 -0.82 15.84 0.95
N MET A 17 -1.66 14.83 0.74
CA MET A 17 -1.24 13.42 0.76
C MET A 17 -0.26 13.10 -0.37
N ALA A 18 -0.47 13.67 -1.57
CA ALA A 18 0.47 13.50 -2.67
C ALA A 18 1.84 14.12 -2.35
N GLN A 19 1.84 15.29 -1.71
CA GLN A 19 3.06 15.99 -1.29
C GLN A 19 3.82 15.20 -0.21
N GLU A 20 3.12 14.62 0.76
CA GLU A 20 3.75 13.76 1.78
C GLU A 20 4.43 12.54 1.15
N ILE A 21 3.82 11.93 0.11
CA ILE A 21 4.43 10.83 -0.64
C ILE A 21 5.68 11.31 -1.39
N ASP A 22 5.60 12.49 -2.03
CA ASP A 22 6.73 13.09 -2.72
C ASP A 22 7.90 13.38 -1.79
N ASP A 23 7.64 13.86 -0.58
CA ASP A 23 8.66 14.09 0.44
C ASP A 23 9.41 12.82 0.81
N LEU A 24 8.72 11.68 0.90
CA LEU A 24 9.37 10.39 1.18
C LEU A 24 10.31 9.97 0.04
N VAL A 25 9.91 10.20 -1.21
CA VAL A 25 10.77 9.94 -2.38
C VAL A 25 11.96 10.89 -2.39
N ASN A 26 11.74 12.19 -2.17
CA ASN A 26 12.80 13.21 -2.17
C ASN A 26 13.83 13.00 -1.05
N ARG A 27 13.43 12.41 0.08
CA ARG A 27 14.33 12.03 1.18
C ARG A 27 15.10 10.73 0.91
N GLY A 28 14.83 10.06 -0.21
CA GLY A 28 15.48 8.81 -0.60
C GLY A 28 14.95 7.56 0.11
N HIS A 29 13.77 7.63 0.73
CA HIS A 29 13.15 6.45 1.35
C HIS A 29 12.56 5.48 0.31
N PHE A 30 12.21 5.98 -0.87
CA PHE A 30 11.67 5.19 -1.99
C PHE A 30 12.22 5.68 -3.32
N GLU A 31 12.36 4.79 -4.30
CA GLU A 31 12.87 5.13 -5.63
C GLU A 31 11.86 5.93 -6.46
N SER A 32 10.56 5.77 -6.19
CA SER A 32 9.48 6.44 -6.91
C SER A 32 8.18 6.47 -6.11
N ARG A 33 7.22 7.30 -6.53
CA ARG A 33 5.86 7.31 -5.96
C ARG A 33 5.19 5.94 -6.04
N SER A 34 5.31 5.27 -7.18
CA SER A 34 4.71 3.95 -7.39
C SER A 34 5.32 2.87 -6.51
N ASP A 35 6.60 3.01 -6.15
CA ASP A 35 7.25 2.13 -5.18
C ASP A 35 6.69 2.34 -3.76
N ALA A 36 6.67 3.59 -3.30
CA ALA A 36 6.09 3.97 -2.01
C ALA A 36 4.63 3.49 -1.86
N ILE A 37 3.80 3.72 -2.89
CA ILE A 37 2.39 3.31 -2.89
C ILE A 37 2.24 1.78 -2.88
N ARG A 38 3.04 1.05 -3.66
CA ARG A 38 3.00 -0.43 -3.66
C ARG A 38 3.38 -1.00 -2.30
N TYR A 39 4.41 -0.44 -1.67
CA TYR A 39 4.80 -0.83 -0.32
C TYR A 39 3.67 -0.60 0.70
N ALA A 40 3.05 0.59 0.69
CA ALA A 40 1.94 0.92 1.57
C ALA A 40 0.70 0.01 1.35
N ILE A 41 0.35 -0.27 0.09
CA ILE A 41 -0.73 -1.21 -0.24
C ILE A 41 -0.40 -2.62 0.29
N GLY A 42 0.84 -3.08 0.13
CA GLY A 42 1.29 -4.36 0.68
C GLY A 42 1.13 -4.46 2.20
N LEU A 43 1.52 -3.40 2.92
CA LEU A 43 1.34 -3.31 4.38
C LEU A 43 -0.15 -3.34 4.77
N LEU A 44 -0.99 -2.57 4.07
CA LEU A 44 -2.42 -2.50 4.33
C LEU A 44 -3.12 -3.85 4.10
N LEU A 45 -2.78 -4.55 3.02
CA LEU A 45 -3.37 -5.85 2.72
C LEU A 45 -2.89 -6.92 3.70
N SER A 46 -1.62 -6.85 4.13
CA SER A 46 -1.05 -7.77 5.12
C SER A 46 -1.64 -7.56 6.51
N SER A 47 -1.93 -6.31 6.90
CA SER A 47 -2.54 -6.01 8.19
C SER A 47 -4.00 -6.46 8.26
N LYS A 48 -4.76 -6.35 7.16
CA LYS A 48 -6.13 -6.87 7.06
C LYS A 48 -6.20 -8.38 7.25
N GLN A 49 -5.32 -9.13 6.57
CA GLN A 49 -5.28 -10.59 6.72
C GLN A 49 -5.07 -11.02 8.18
N ARG A 50 -4.24 -10.29 8.93
CA ARG A 50 -3.96 -10.61 10.34
C ARG A 50 -5.14 -10.29 11.27
N GLY A 51 -5.90 -9.24 10.98
CA GLY A 51 -7.13 -8.89 11.72
C GLY A 51 -8.25 -9.91 11.52
N ASP A 52 -8.43 -10.39 10.29
CA ASP A 52 -9.48 -11.35 9.93
C ASP A 52 -9.22 -12.75 10.55
N GLU A 53 -7.95 -13.14 10.69
CA GLU A 53 -7.53 -14.39 11.35
C GLU A 53 -7.81 -14.36 12.86
N GLN A 54 -7.58 -13.22 13.52
CA GLN A 54 -7.87 -13.04 14.95
C GLN A 54 -9.37 -12.98 15.25
N GLU A 55 -10.18 -12.34 14.39
CA GLU A 55 -11.63 -12.31 14.55
C GLU A 55 -12.28 -13.69 14.32
N SER A 56 -11.68 -14.51 13.45
CA SER A 56 -12.12 -15.90 13.20
C SER A 56 -11.73 -16.87 14.32
N ALA A 57 -10.60 -16.62 15.00
CA ALA A 57 -10.15 -17.41 16.14
C ALA A 57 -10.95 -17.12 17.43
N VAL A 58 -11.44 -15.89 17.61
CA VAL A 58 -12.27 -15.49 18.77
C VAL A 58 -13.71 -16.02 18.67
N ARG A 59 -14.16 -16.41 17.47
CA ARG A 59 -15.50 -17.00 17.22
C ARG A 59 -15.54 -18.53 17.30
N ARG A 60 -14.46 -19.20 17.70
CA ARG A 60 -14.41 -20.65 17.99
C ARG A 60 -14.17 -20.88 19.48
#